data_AF-A0A535ND73-F1
#
_entry.id   AF-A0A535ND73-F1
#
_cell.length_a   1.000
_cell.length_b   1.000
_cell.length_c   1.000
_cell.angle_alpha   90.00
_cell.angle_beta   90.00
_cell.angle_gamma   90.00
#
_symmetry.space_group_name_H-M   'P 1'
#
loop_
_entity.id
_entity.type
_entity.pdbx_description
1 polymer ?
#
loop_
_entity_poly.entity_id
_entity_poly.type
_entity_poly.pdbx_seq_one_letter_code
_entity_poly.pdbx_strand_id
1 'polypeptide(L)'
;MNLAGEPEPRLTSRELVHEFRNLLAVIVNYCELIAEETSDPDAIKNDLNEIRTAAERALTLTEKIPVPARQPSPGSEESGE
;
A
#
# COMPACT_ATOMS: atom_id res chain seq x y z
N MET A 1 -16.71 -35.46 -5.21
CA MET A 1 -15.91 -34.63 -4.29
C MET A 1 -15.57 -33.36 -5.02
N ASN A 2 -16.29 -32.27 -4.76
CA ASN A 2 -15.98 -30.96 -5.34
C ASN A 2 -15.74 -30.01 -4.16
N LEU A 3 -14.47 -29.72 -3.89
CA LEU A 3 -14.06 -28.67 -2.96
C LEU A 3 -14.10 -27.37 -3.77
N ALA A 4 -15.29 -26.76 -3.84
CA ALA A 4 -15.42 -25.40 -4.32
C ALA A 4 -14.57 -24.52 -3.38
N GLY A 5 -13.52 -23.92 -3.92
CA GLY A 5 -12.71 -22.93 -3.22
C GLY A 5 -13.63 -21.78 -2.81
N GLU A 6 -13.86 -21.66 -1.50
CA GLU A 6 -14.45 -20.48 -0.89
C GLU A 6 -13.66 -19.25 -1.38
N PRO A 7 -14.32 -18.19 -1.87
CA PRO A 7 -13.61 -16.98 -2.27
C PRO A 7 -12.90 -16.40 -1.04
N GLU A 8 -11.56 -16.34 -1.09
CA GLU A 8 -10.73 -15.67 -0.10
C GLU A 8 -11.35 -14.32 0.29
N PRO A 9 -11.48 -14.01 1.60
CA PRO A 9 -12.15 -12.81 2.05
C PRO A 9 -11.40 -11.58 1.52
N ARG A 10 -12.05 -10.82 0.64
CA ARG A 10 -11.50 -9.56 0.14
C ARG A 10 -11.51 -8.56 1.29
N LEU A 11 -10.34 -8.02 1.61
CA LEU A 11 -10.20 -6.94 2.59
C LEU A 11 -11.13 -5.78 2.21
N THR A 12 -11.81 -5.24 3.21
CA THR A 12 -12.61 -4.02 3.03
C THR A 12 -11.68 -2.84 2.72
N SER A 13 -12.19 -1.80 2.04
CA SER A 13 -11.42 -0.58 1.78
C SER A 13 -10.89 0.07 3.07
N ARG A 14 -11.61 -0.08 4.20
CA ARG A 14 -11.19 0.44 5.50
C ARG A 14 -9.99 -0.32 6.06
N GLU A 15 -9.98 -1.65 5.94
CA GLU A 15 -8.87 -2.50 6.37
C GLU A 15 -7.61 -2.23 5.53
N LEU A 16 -7.76 -2.11 4.21
CA LEU A 16 -6.64 -1.74 3.32
C LEU A 16 -6.02 -0.39 3.69
N VAL A 17 -6.85 0.64 3.94
CA VAL A 17 -6.37 1.96 4.36
C VAL A 17 -5.67 1.89 5.72
N HIS A 18 -6.19 1.09 6.66
CA HIS A 18 -5.57 0.90 7.96
C HIS A 18 -4.19 0.24 7.86
N GLU A 19 -4.09 -0.87 7.13
CA GLU A 19 -2.83 -1.58 6.91
C GLU A 19 -1.79 -0.69 6.21
N PHE A 20 -2.22 0.06 5.19
CA PHE A 20 -1.34 0.99 4.48
C PHE A 20 -0.81 2.10 5.41
N ARG A 21 -1.68 2.71 6.23
CA ARG A 21 -1.28 3.71 7.22
C ARG A 21 -0.31 3.15 8.26
N ASN A 22 -0.50 1.91 8.69
CA ASN A 22 0.40 1.25 9.62
C ASN A 22 1.81 1.09 9.03
N LEU A 23 1.92 0.67 7.77
CA LEU A 23 3.23 0.54 7.11
C LEU A 23 3.92 1.90 6.92
N LEU A 24 3.16 2.96 6.61
CA LEU A 24 3.73 4.32 6.55
C LEU A 24 4.28 4.77 7.91
N ALA A 25 3.57 4.49 9.00
CA ALA A 25 4.05 4.82 10.34
C ALA A 25 5.37 4.11 10.66
N VAL A 26 5.49 2.82 10.30
CA VAL A 26 6.74 2.06 10.46
C VAL A 26 7.88 2.68 9.66
N ILE A 27 7.65 3.02 8.38
CA ILE A 27 8.66 3.64 7.53
C ILE A 27 9.14 4.96 8.14
N VAL A 28 8.21 5.82 8.57
CA VAL A 28 8.54 7.12 9.18
C VAL A 28 9.37 6.93 10.46
N ASN A 29 8.96 6.02 11.33
CA ASN A 29 9.68 5.75 12.59
C ASN A 29 11.14 5.33 12.35
N TYR A 30 11.40 4.42 11.41
CA TYR A 30 12.78 4.02 11.12
C TYR A 30 13.60 5.12 10.44
N CYS A 31 12.97 5.99 9.63
CA CYS A 31 13.64 7.18 9.12
C CYS A 31 14.05 8.14 10.25
N GLU A 32 13.21 8.28 11.28
CA GLU A 32 13.51 9.07 12.48
C GLU A 32 14.66 8.46 13.28
N LEU A 33 14.67 7.13 13.51
CA LEU A 33 15.76 6.43 14.19
C LEU A 33 17.12 6.63 13.49
N ILE A 34 17.17 6.46 12.18
CA ILE A 34 18.38 6.70 11.37
C ILE A 34 18.82 8.17 11.44
N ALA A 35 17.87 9.11 11.50
CA ALA A 35 18.19 10.54 11.61
C ALA A 35 18.77 10.90 12.99
N GLU A 36 18.35 10.20 14.05
CA GLU A 36 18.82 10.39 15.43
C GLU A 36 20.15 9.67 15.72
N GLU A 37 20.44 8.54 15.06
CA GLU A 37 21.66 7.75 15.24
C GLU A 37 22.53 7.68 13.96
N THR A 38 23.59 8.48 13.93
CA THR A 38 24.49 8.57 12.74
C THR A 38 25.80 7.79 12.87
N SER A 39 26.06 7.13 14.00
CA SER A 39 27.40 6.61 14.35
C SER A 39 27.55 5.09 14.39
N ASP A 40 26.47 4.32 14.22
CA ASP A 40 26.52 2.86 14.10
C ASP A 40 26.03 2.41 12.70
N PRO A 41 26.96 2.06 11.78
CA PRO A 41 26.60 1.60 10.44
C PRO A 41 25.75 0.33 10.41
N ASP A 42 25.91 -0.58 11.37
CA ASP A 42 25.14 -1.83 11.41
C ASP A 42 23.71 -1.57 11.90
N ALA A 43 23.53 -0.67 12.87
CA ALA A 43 22.20 -0.20 13.29
C ALA A 43 21.44 0.48 12.14
N ILE A 44 22.10 1.43 11.44
CA ILE A 44 21.52 2.12 10.27
C ILE A 44 21.11 1.10 9.19
N LYS A 45 21.97 0.10 8.92
CA LYS A 45 21.68 -0.93 7.93
C LYS A 45 20.45 -1.76 8.32
N ASN A 46 20.29 -2.08 9.61
CA ASN A 46 19.13 -2.81 10.09
C ASN A 46 17.84 -1.98 9.92
N ASP A 47 17.85 -0.71 10.31
CA ASP A 47 16.70 0.18 10.15
C ASP A 47 16.32 0.37 8.67
N LEU A 48 17.31 0.50 7.77
CA LEU A 48 17.07 0.54 6.33
C LEU A 48 16.41 -0.74 5.79
N ASN A 49 16.76 -1.91 6.35
CA ASN A 49 16.11 -3.17 5.96
C ASN A 49 14.65 -3.22 6.42
N GLU A 50 14.33 -2.66 7.59
CA GLU A 50 12.97 -2.59 8.08
C GLU A 50 12.12 -1.61 7.25
N ILE A 51 12.68 -0.45 6.88
CA ILE A 51 12.06 0.48 5.92
C ILE A 51 11.74 -0.22 4.61
N ARG A 52 12.73 -0.92 4.03
CA ARG A 52 12.59 -1.66 2.78
C ARG A 52 11.47 -2.69 2.88
N THR A 53 11.46 -3.47 3.96
CA THR A 53 10.44 -4.50 4.21
C THR A 53 9.04 -3.91 4.32
N ALA A 54 8.88 -2.81 5.05
CA ALA A 54 7.60 -2.13 5.18
C ALA A 54 7.13 -1.54 3.84
N ALA A 55 8.04 -0.97 3.05
CA ALA A 55 7.75 -0.43 1.73
C ALA A 55 7.32 -1.52 0.73
N GLU A 56 8.00 -2.67 0.72
CA GLU A 56 7.62 -3.81 -0.12
C GLU A 56 6.20 -4.31 0.19
N ARG A 57 5.87 -4.43 1.48
CA ARG A 57 4.50 -4.78 1.90
C ARG A 57 3.48 -3.73 1.44
N ALA A 58 3.84 -2.45 1.52
CA ALA A 58 2.95 -1.37 1.11
C ALA A 58 2.69 -1.42 -0.40
N LEU A 59 3.73 -1.71 -1.21
CA LEU A 59 3.58 -1.92 -2.65
C LEU A 59 2.63 -3.07 -2.96
N THR A 60 2.78 -4.23 -2.30
CA THR A 60 1.83 -5.35 -2.47
C THR A 60 0.40 -4.99 -2.07
N LEU A 61 0.20 -4.11 -1.07
CA LEU A 61 -1.13 -3.61 -0.73
C LEU A 61 -1.71 -2.70 -1.82
N THR A 62 -0.89 -1.89 -2.49
CA THR A 62 -1.38 -1.02 -3.57
C THR A 62 -1.97 -1.79 -4.75
N GLU A 63 -1.45 -2.99 -5.04
CA GLU A 63 -2.00 -3.89 -6.07
C GLU A 63 -3.44 -4.34 -5.75
N LYS A 64 -3.82 -4.31 -4.47
CA LYS A 64 -5.15 -4.69 -3.99
C LYS A 64 -6.12 -3.52 -3.92
N ILE A 65 -5.65 -2.29 -4.14
CA ILE A 65 -6.51 -1.10 -4.12
C ILE A 65 -7.30 -1.05 -5.43
N PRO A 66 -8.65 -1.10 -5.39
CA PRO A 66 -9.44 -0.93 -6.60
C PRO A 66 -9.26 0.49 -7.13
N VAL A 67 -8.61 0.63 -8.29
CA VAL A 67 -8.56 1.92 -9.00
C VAL A 67 -9.93 2.13 -9.63
N PRO A 68 -10.64 3.23 -9.30
CA PRO A 68 -11.91 3.52 -9.95
C PRO A 68 -11.69 3.59 -11.46
N ALA A 69 -12.48 2.83 -12.24
CA ALA A 69 -12.49 3.00 -13.68
C ALA A 69 -12.86 4.46 -13.97
N ARG A 70 -12.01 5.15 -14.73
CA ARG A 70 -12.30 6.51 -15.18
C ARG A 70 -13.60 6.44 -15.97
N GLN A 71 -14.70 6.94 -15.39
CA GLN A 71 -15.94 7.03 -16.14
C GLN A 71 -15.71 8.00 -17.31
N PRO A 72 -15.97 7.60 -18.57
CA PRO A 72 -16.03 8.55 -19.65
C PRO A 72 -17.10 9.58 -19.28
N SER A 73 -16.74 10.86 -19.28
CA SER A 73 -17.67 11.94 -19.01
C SER A 73 -18.88 11.79 -19.96
N PRO A 74 -20.13 11.74 -19.45
CA PRO A 74 -21.30 11.78 -20.32
C PRO A 74 -21.44 13.21 -20.81
N GLY A 75 -20.92 13.50 -22.00
CA GLY A 75 -20.86 14.86 -22.52
C GLY A 75 -20.37 14.96 -23.96
N SER A 76 -20.74 13.99 -24.80
CA SER A 76 -20.56 14.09 -26.25
C SER A 76 -21.64 13.28 -26.98
N GLU A 77 -22.91 13.55 -26.67
CA GLU A 77 -24.01 13.28 -27.58
C GLU A 77 -24.82 14.57 -27.76
N GLU A 78 -25.28 14.80 -29.00
CA GLU A 78 -26.11 15.92 -29.51
C GLU A 78 -25.45 17.27 -29.82
N SER A 79 -24.79 17.34 -30.98
CA SER A 79 -24.94 18.46 -31.93
C SER A 79 -24.48 18.01 -33.33
N GLY A 80 -25.45 17.84 -34.22
CA GLY A 80 -25.30 17.38 -35.61
C GLY A 80 -26.28 16.23 -35.86
N GLU A 81 -27.34 16.35 -36.64
CA GLU A 81 -27.79 17.37 -37.61
C GLU A 81 -29.32 17.31 -37.69
#